data_AF-A0A7C2CFR3-F1
#
_entry.id   AF-A0A7C2CFR3-F1
#
_cell.length_a   1.000
_cell.length_b   1.000
_cell.length_c   1.000
_cell.angle_alpha   90.00
_cell.angle_beta   90.00
_cell.angle_gamma   90.00
#
_symmetry.space_group_name_H-M   'P 1'
#
loop_
_entity.id
_entity.type
_entity.pdbx_description
1 polymer ?
#
loop_
_entity_poly.entity_id
_entity_poly.type
_entity_poly.pdbx_seq_one_letter_code
_entity_poly.pdbx_strand_id
1 'polypeptide(L)'
;MNAFEPLIFSSEEVHRLRRQAELAIGEYVTRGRKVYREMPLARLLKALNRFGITAEEAPHALHLVGARVTEVPSFVAKYNYRVTLPDDVLARCRRAYEEYCRSET
;
A
#
# COMPACT_ATOMS: atom_id res chain seq x y z
N MET A 1 12.52 -13.90 10.88
CA MET A 1 12.29 -14.47 9.54
C MET A 1 11.60 -13.40 8.70
N ASN A 2 12.31 -12.84 7.71
CA ASN A 2 11.74 -11.89 6.76
C ASN A 2 10.87 -12.69 5.79
N ALA A 3 9.54 -12.61 5.95
CA ALA A 3 8.57 -13.35 5.17
C ALA A 3 8.30 -12.70 3.80
N PHE A 4 9.37 -12.49 3.03
CA PHE A 4 9.27 -12.09 1.63
C PHE A 4 10.34 -12.87 0.87
N GLU A 5 9.92 -13.84 0.04
CA GLU A 5 10.78 -14.28 -1.05
C GLU A 5 11.16 -13.04 -1.87
N PRO A 6 12.43 -12.87 -2.26
CA PRO A 6 12.84 -11.68 -2.98
C PRO A 6 12.27 -11.76 -4.39
N LEU A 7 11.10 -11.15 -4.60
CA LEU A 7 10.72 -10.66 -5.91
C LEU A 7 11.87 -9.76 -6.37
N ILE A 8 12.63 -10.22 -7.36
CA ILE A 8 13.76 -9.47 -7.92
C ILE A 8 13.14 -8.38 -8.80
N PHE A 9 12.78 -7.26 -8.18
CA PHE A 9 12.38 -6.06 -8.89
C PHE A 9 13.63 -5.29 -9.31
N SER A 10 13.64 -4.80 -10.54
CA SER A 10 14.59 -3.77 -10.95
C SER A 10 14.37 -2.49 -10.11
N SER A 11 15.39 -1.64 -10.01
CA SER A 11 15.28 -0.35 -9.31
C SER A 11 14.09 0.48 -9.84
N GLU A 12 13.89 0.49 -11.16
CA GLU A 12 12.77 1.19 -11.80
C GLU A 12 11.41 0.64 -11.38
N GLU A 13 11.27 -0.68 -11.32
CA GLU A 13 10.03 -1.33 -10.87
C GLU A 13 9.74 -1.05 -9.40
N VAL A 14 10.76 -1.06 -8.54
CA VAL A 14 10.62 -0.69 -7.12
C VAL A 14 10.13 0.75 -6.99
N HIS A 15 10.74 1.69 -7.73
CA HIS A 15 10.33 3.08 -7.71
C HIS A 15 8.90 3.27 -8.24
N ARG A 16 8.55 2.61 -9.35
CA ARG A 16 7.19 2.63 -9.91
C ARG A 16 6.18 2.10 -8.91
N LEU A 17 6.43 0.92 -8.35
CA LEU A 17 5.51 0.24 -7.44
C LEU A 17 5.31 1.03 -6.15
N ARG A 18 6.40 1.57 -5.59
CA ARG A 18 6.33 2.49 -4.44
C ARG A 18 5.49 3.72 -4.77
N ARG A 19 5.72 4.36 -5.91
CA ARG A 19 4.96 5.56 -6.32
C ARG A 19 3.48 5.26 -6.48
N GLN A 20 3.13 4.16 -7.15
CA GLN A 20 1.74 3.71 -7.30
C GLN A 20 1.08 3.47 -5.93
N ALA A 21 1.80 2.86 -4.98
CA ALA A 21 1.29 2.62 -3.64
C ALA A 21 1.10 3.91 -2.85
N GLU A 22 2.03 4.87 -2.94
CA GLU A 22 1.91 6.18 -2.30
C GLU A 22 0.65 6.91 -2.80
N LEU A 23 0.41 6.91 -4.12
CA LEU A 23 -0.78 7.52 -4.71
C LEU A 23 -2.07 6.80 -4.32
N ALA A 24 -2.06 5.46 -4.31
CA ALA A 24 -3.23 4.67 -3.93
C ALA A 24 -3.63 4.89 -2.46
N ILE A 25 -2.66 4.93 -1.55
CA ILE A 25 -2.92 5.21 -0.13
C ILE A 25 -3.33 6.67 0.06
N GLY A 26 -2.69 7.60 -0.65
CA GLY A 26 -3.09 9.00 -0.64
C GLY A 26 -4.54 9.20 -1.10
N GLU A 27 -4.93 8.59 -2.21
CA GLU A 27 -6.32 8.58 -2.68
C GLU A 27 -7.27 8.02 -1.60
N TYR A 28 -6.92 6.88 -1.00
CA TYR A 28 -7.73 6.22 0.01
C TYR A 28 -8.00 7.13 1.21
N VAL A 29 -6.96 7.82 1.71
CA VAL A 29 -7.03 8.74 2.84
C VAL A 29 -7.83 9.99 2.48
N THR A 30 -7.55 10.60 1.32
CA THR A 30 -8.24 11.82 0.86
C THR A 30 -9.73 11.61 0.64
N ARG A 31 -10.15 10.40 0.25
CA ARG A 31 -11.58 10.01 0.16
C ARG A 31 -12.27 9.86 1.53
N GLY A 32 -11.62 10.21 2.64
CA GLY A 32 -12.18 10.16 3.99
C GLY A 32 -12.43 8.74 4.51
N ARG A 33 -11.75 7.74 3.95
CA ARG A 33 -11.90 6.35 4.40
C ARG A 33 -11.26 6.17 5.77
N LYS A 34 -11.92 5.39 6.62
CA LYS A 34 -11.42 5.11 7.97
C LYS A 34 -10.18 4.22 7.92
N VAL A 35 -9.05 4.77 8.34
CA VAL A 35 -7.81 4.04 8.58
C VAL A 35 -7.81 3.59 10.05
N TYR A 36 -7.59 2.30 10.26
CA TYR A 36 -7.47 1.70 11.59
C TYR A 36 -5.99 1.45 11.87
N ARG A 37 -5.64 1.35 13.16
CA ARG A 37 -4.28 1.02 13.59
C ARG A 37 -3.73 -0.22 12.87
N GLU A 38 -4.55 -1.26 12.76
CA GLU A 38 -4.28 -2.44 11.96
C GLU A 38 -5.52 -2.79 11.15
N MET A 39 -5.35 -3.11 9.88
CA MET A 39 -6.46 -3.52 9.02
C MET A 39 -6.10 -4.69 8.09
N PRO A 40 -7.10 -5.48 7.66
CA PRO A 40 -6.89 -6.48 6.61
C PRO A 40 -6.45 -5.82 5.30
N LEU A 41 -5.46 -6.40 4.64
CA LEU A 41 -5.00 -5.98 3.30
C LEU A 41 -6.17 -5.88 2.30
N ALA A 42 -7.15 -6.78 2.40
CA ALA A 42 -8.34 -6.80 1.57
C ALA A 42 -9.08 -5.45 1.48
N ARG A 43 -9.01 -4.61 2.52
CA ARG A 43 -9.64 -3.28 2.52
C ARG A 43 -8.93 -2.28 1.63
N LEU A 44 -7.65 -2.50 1.34
CA LEU A 44 -6.79 -1.64 0.53
C LEU A 44 -6.70 -2.12 -0.92
N LEU A 45 -6.95 -3.39 -1.19
CA LEU A 45 -6.82 -3.97 -2.54
C LEU A 45 -7.58 -3.20 -3.61
N LYS A 46 -8.80 -2.74 -3.33
CA LYS A 46 -9.57 -1.96 -4.32
C LYS A 46 -8.91 -0.62 -4.66
N ALA A 47 -8.26 0.03 -3.69
CA ALA A 47 -7.55 1.28 -3.94
C ALA A 47 -6.23 1.02 -4.65
N LEU A 48 -5.47 0.01 -4.21
CA LEU A 48 -4.22 -0.41 -4.84
C LEU A 48 -4.42 -0.80 -6.31
N ASN A 49 -5.46 -1.57 -6.60
CA ASN A 49 -5.77 -2.03 -7.95
C ASN A 49 -6.08 -0.88 -8.93
N ARG A 50 -6.66 0.23 -8.47
CA ARG A 50 -6.90 1.42 -9.32
C ARG A 50 -5.62 2.06 -9.82
N PHE A 51 -4.52 1.88 -9.10
CA PHE A 51 -3.19 2.36 -9.48
C PHE A 51 -2.33 1.25 -10.10
N GLY A 52 -2.95 0.13 -10.49
CA GLY A 52 -2.28 -0.97 -11.19
C GLY A 52 -1.56 -1.98 -10.30
N ILE A 53 -1.72 -1.91 -8.97
CA ILE A 53 -1.08 -2.86 -8.04
C ILE A 53 -1.97 -4.09 -7.86
N THR A 54 -1.43 -5.26 -8.19
CA THR A 54 -2.12 -6.54 -8.02
C THR A 54 -2.17 -6.98 -6.56
N ALA A 55 -3.01 -7.98 -6.25
CA ALA A 55 -3.07 -8.54 -4.89
C ALA A 55 -1.77 -9.22 -4.45
N GLU A 56 -0.99 -9.73 -5.41
CA GLU A 56 0.29 -10.40 -5.19
C GLU A 56 1.40 -9.38 -4.87
N GLU A 57 1.40 -8.24 -5.57
CA GLU A 57 2.38 -7.16 -5.33
C GLU A 57 2.06 -6.33 -4.09
N ALA A 58 0.79 -6.30 -3.67
CA ALA A 58 0.29 -5.41 -2.64
C ALA A 58 1.06 -5.47 -1.29
N PRO A 59 1.41 -6.65 -0.73
CA PRO A 59 2.22 -6.72 0.49
C PRO A 59 3.57 -6.01 0.34
N HIS A 60 4.25 -6.26 -0.78
CA HIS A 60 5.57 -5.66 -1.05
C HIS A 60 5.46 -4.16 -1.32
N ALA A 61 4.51 -3.74 -2.16
CA ALA A 61 4.25 -2.34 -2.45
C ALA A 61 3.96 -1.52 -1.19
N LEU A 62 3.19 -2.08 -0.26
CA LEU A 62 2.92 -1.46 1.04
C LEU A 62 4.16 -1.40 1.93
N HIS A 63 5.00 -2.43 1.90
CA HIS A 63 6.28 -2.41 2.61
C HIS A 63 7.21 -1.31 2.10
N LEU A 64 7.28 -1.11 0.78
CA LEU A 64 8.10 -0.06 0.14
C LEU A 64 7.69 1.36 0.55
N VAL A 65 6.42 1.58 0.87
CA VAL A 65 5.94 2.87 1.39
C VAL A 65 6.08 2.99 2.91
N GLY A 66 6.72 2.03 3.57
CA GLY A 66 6.95 2.04 5.02
C GLY A 66 5.76 1.57 5.86
N ALA A 67 4.78 0.89 5.26
CA ALA A 67 3.76 0.19 6.03
C ALA A 67 4.38 -1.04 6.71
N ARG A 68 3.87 -1.39 7.89
CA ARG A 68 4.15 -2.70 8.48
C ARG A 68 3.13 -3.69 7.94
N VAL A 69 3.62 -4.75 7.32
CA VAL A 69 2.81 -5.81 6.73
C VAL A 69 3.17 -7.10 7.46
N THR A 70 2.17 -7.74 8.04
CA THR A 70 2.33 -8.99 8.80
C THR A 70 1.46 -10.05 8.16
N GLU A 71 2.09 -11.13 7.71
CA GLU A 71 1.38 -12.31 7.25
C GLU A 71 0.72 -13.02 8.45
N VAL A 72 -0.53 -13.42 8.29
CA VAL A 72 -1.29 -14.24 9.23
C VAL A 72 -1.54 -15.61 8.61
N PRO A 73 -1.90 -16.65 9.39
CA PRO A 73 -2.22 -17.94 8.82
C PRO A 73 -3.40 -17.89 7.83
N SER A 74 -3.35 -18.71 6.78
CA SER A 74 -4.35 -18.71 5.70
C SER A 74 -5.78 -19.06 6.14
N PHE A 75 -5.93 -19.80 7.24
CA PHE A 75 -7.25 -20.07 7.84
C PHE A 75 -7.89 -18.86 8.52
N VAL A 76 -7.16 -17.76 8.72
CA VAL A 76 -7.65 -16.52 9.34
C VAL A 76 -8.27 -15.57 8.29
N ALA A 77 -7.75 -15.54 7.07
CA ALA A 77 -8.25 -14.66 6.01
C ALA A 77 -7.81 -15.10 4.60
N LYS A 78 -8.68 -14.89 3.61
CA LYS A 78 -8.39 -15.12 2.17
C LYS A 78 -7.17 -14.34 1.67
N TYR A 79 -7.03 -13.09 2.13
CA TYR A 79 -5.81 -12.30 1.94
C TYR A 79 -5.17 -12.18 3.30
N ASN A 80 -4.20 -13.05 3.55
CA ASN A 80 -3.67 -13.36 4.86
C ASN A 80 -2.62 -12.33 5.32
N TYR A 81 -2.92 -11.05 5.14
CA TYR A 81 -2.04 -9.94 5.54
C TYR A 81 -2.77 -8.90 6.39
N ARG A 82 -2.11 -8.49 7.46
CA ARG A 82 -2.46 -7.35 8.29
C ARG A 82 -1.53 -6.19 7.98
N VAL A 83 -2.10 -5.01 7.84
CA VAL A 83 -1.40 -3.79 7.45
C VAL A 83 -1.58 -2.74 8.52
N THR A 84 -0.46 -2.18 8.97
CA THR A 84 -0.40 -1.00 9.83
C THR A 84 0.27 0.13 9.05
N LEU A 85 -0.41 1.28 8.96
CA LEU A 85 0.08 2.48 8.31
C LEU A 85 0.41 3.53 9.38
N PRO A 86 1.69 3.82 9.63
CA PRO A 86 2.08 4.92 10.51
C PRO A 86 1.54 6.28 10.06
N ASP A 87 1.28 7.19 11.00
CA ASP A 87 0.68 8.50 10.69
C ASP A 87 1.56 9.35 9.76
N ASP A 88 2.89 9.24 9.88
CA ASP A 88 3.84 9.92 8.99
C ASP A 88 3.77 9.38 7.55
N VAL A 89 3.56 8.06 7.39
CA VAL A 89 3.33 7.42 6.09
C VAL A 89 2.02 7.91 5.50
N LEU A 90 0.93 7.94 6.28
CA LEU A 90 -0.36 8.45 5.82
C LEU A 90 -0.28 9.92 5.38
N ALA A 91 0.37 10.77 6.18
CA ALA A 91 0.56 12.18 5.85
C ALA A 91 1.42 12.39 4.59
N ARG A 92 2.45 11.56 4.39
CA ARG A 92 3.28 11.60 3.18
C ARG A 92 2.50 11.15 1.94
N CYS A 93 1.80 10.02 2.01
CA CYS A 93 1.00 9.50 0.90
C CYS A 93 -0.13 10.48 0.52
N ARG A 94 -0.79 11.08 1.52
CA ARG A 94 -1.80 12.12 1.29
C ARG A 94 -1.23 13.30 0.49
N ARG A 95 -0.10 13.85 0.94
CA ARG A 95 0.58 14.96 0.24
C ARG A 95 0.96 14.58 -1.19
N ALA A 96 1.53 13.39 -1.39
CA ALA A 96 1.93 12.91 -2.73
C ALA A 96 0.72 12.83 -3.69
N TYR A 97 -0.44 12.38 -3.21
CA TYR A 97 -1.66 12.35 -4.01
C TYR A 97 -2.24 13.75 -4.27
N GLU A 98 -2.23 14.64 -3.28
CA GLU A 98 -2.66 16.03 -3.45
C GLU A 98 -1.78 16.77 -4.48
N GLU A 99 -0.46 16.55 -4.47
CA GLU A 99 0.47 17.07 -5.48
C GLU A 99 0.18 16.50 -6.87
N TYR A 100 -0.04 15.19 -6.97
CA TYR A 100 -0.42 14.53 -8.23
C TYR A 100 -1.71 15.12 -8.83
N CYS A 101 -2.74 15.36 -8.02
CA CYS A 101 -3.97 16.01 -8.51
C CYS A 101 -3.72 17.43 -9.02
N ARG A 102 -2.78 18.18 -8.43
CA ARG A 102 -2.45 19.54 -8.87
C ARG A 102 -1.63 19.57 -10.16
N SER A 103 -0.83 18.55 -10.45
CA SER A 103 -0.04 18.48 -11.69
C SER A 103 -0.85 18.03 -12.90
N GLU A 104 -1.99 17.35 -12.67
CA GLU A 104 -2.89 16.85 -13.72
C GLU A 104 -4.02 17.85 -14.06
N THR A 105 -4.03 19.03 -13.43
CA THR A 105 -4.98 20.13 -13.69
C THR A 105 -4.29 21.25 -14.45
#